data_AF-A0A1Q3CI46-F1
#
_entry.id   AF-A0A1Q3CI46-F1
#
_cell.length_a   1.000
_cell.length_b   1.000
_cell.length_c   1.000
_cell.angle_alpha   90.00
_cell.angle_beta   90.00
_cell.angle_gamma   90.00
#
_symmetry.space_group_name_H-M   'P 1'
#
loop_
_entity.id
_entity.type
_entity.pdbx_description
1 polymer ?
#
loop_
_entity_poly.entity_id
_entity_poly.type
_entity_poly.pdbx_seq_one_letter_code
_entity_poly.pdbx_strand_id
1 'polypeptide(L)'
;WEHALVAFLVGKKLSVHKVREVLLLKWGQVGSFSFHTVSNGVFLINFDNGQARDWVIDNGPWDIWGFHLALSKWIMGISLKLEECNSIPVWVKLFNVPVHLWTKLGLSYIASVLGRPLYMYVLTTNRQSLAYARICVDMSASSPFPSSILLDLDEGSTTVVGVEYPWKPQACSLCKVFDH
;
A
#
# COMPACT_ATOMS: atom_id res chain seq x y z
N TRP A 1 3.21 18.87 -9.48
CA TRP A 1 3.11 17.67 -8.62
C TRP A 1 1.74 16.99 -8.68
N GLU A 2 0.91 17.26 -9.70
CA GLU A 2 -0.44 16.65 -9.81
C GLU A 2 -0.39 15.13 -10.00
N HIS A 3 0.66 14.64 -10.68
CA HIS A 3 0.85 13.23 -10.98
C HIS A 3 1.96 12.61 -10.13
N ALA A 4 2.17 13.15 -8.93
CA ALA A 4 3.24 12.73 -8.05
C ALA A 4 2.84 11.58 -7.12
N LEU A 5 3.80 10.71 -6.87
CA LEU A 5 3.78 9.67 -5.85
C LEU A 5 4.84 9.95 -4.80
N VAL A 6 4.52 9.66 -3.55
CA VAL A 6 5.50 9.50 -2.48
C VAL A 6 5.79 8.02 -2.33
N ALA A 7 7.07 7.67 -2.39
CA ALA A 7 7.54 6.31 -2.18
C ALA A 7 8.35 6.24 -0.89
N PHE A 8 7.97 5.29 -0.04
CA PHE A 8 8.58 5.03 1.26
C PHE A 8 9.29 3.68 1.23
N LEU A 9 10.61 3.70 1.43
CA LEU A 9 11.43 2.51 1.59
C LEU A 9 11.68 2.31 3.08
N VAL A 10 10.95 1.38 3.68
CA VAL A 10 10.94 1.15 5.13
C VAL A 10 11.92 0.05 5.52
N GLY A 11 12.76 0.29 6.54
CA GLY A 11 13.55 -0.74 7.22
C GLY A 11 14.95 -1.01 6.65
N LYS A 12 15.38 -0.31 5.59
CA LYS A 12 16.80 -0.30 5.18
C LYS A 12 17.19 0.95 4.39
N LYS A 13 18.45 1.35 4.61
CA LYS A 13 19.15 2.37 3.80
C LYS A 13 19.74 1.75 2.54
N LEU A 14 18.99 1.77 1.44
CA LEU A 14 19.56 1.54 0.10
C LEU A 14 20.16 2.84 -0.44
N SER A 15 21.18 2.73 -1.30
CA SER A 15 21.70 3.92 -1.97
C SER A 15 20.65 4.49 -2.92
N VAL A 16 20.51 5.81 -2.92
CA VAL A 16 19.56 6.54 -3.78
C VAL A 16 19.75 6.16 -5.26
N HIS A 17 20.99 6.00 -5.70
CA HIS A 17 21.31 5.56 -7.06
C HIS A 17 20.66 4.21 -7.40
N LYS A 18 20.80 3.21 -6.51
CA LYS A 18 20.23 1.87 -6.73
C LYS A 18 18.71 1.90 -6.76
N VAL A 19 18.09 2.70 -5.90
CA VAL A 19 16.63 2.90 -5.90
C VAL A 19 16.19 3.49 -7.24
N ARG A 20 16.83 4.60 -7.66
CA ARG A 20 16.50 5.28 -8.92
C ARG A 20 16.67 4.37 -10.13
N GLU A 21 17.76 3.61 -10.21
CA GLU A 21 18.04 2.69 -11.30
C GLU A 21 16.95 1.61 -11.43
N VAL A 22 16.56 0.98 -10.32
CA VAL A 22 15.49 -0.03 -10.32
C VAL A 22 14.15 0.58 -10.72
N LEU A 23 13.82 1.77 -10.25
CA LEU A 23 12.58 2.45 -10.61
C LEU A 23 12.55 2.83 -12.09
N LEU A 24 13.66 3.32 -12.66
CA LEU A 24 13.76 3.60 -14.09
C LEU A 24 13.57 2.34 -14.93
N LEU A 25 14.17 1.22 -14.51
CA LEU A 25 14.00 -0.06 -15.19
C LEU A 25 12.54 -0.56 -15.15
N LYS A 26 11.88 -0.45 -13.99
CA LYS A 26 10.52 -0.98 -13.80
C LYS A 26 9.42 -0.06 -14.32
N TRP A 27 9.54 1.24 -14.08
CA TRP A 27 8.48 2.22 -14.36
C TRP A 27 8.76 3.07 -15.60
N GLY A 28 10.01 3.15 -16.06
CA GLY A 28 10.37 3.92 -17.25
C GLY A 28 9.75 3.37 -18.54
N GLN A 29 9.39 2.07 -18.55
CA GLN A 29 8.62 1.46 -19.64
C GLN A 29 7.14 1.86 -19.64
N VAL A 30 6.62 2.30 -18.48
CA VAL A 30 5.21 2.70 -18.29
C VAL A 30 5.05 4.18 -18.63
N GLY A 31 6.02 5.00 -18.25
CA GLY A 31 6.04 6.42 -18.57
C GLY A 31 7.29 7.11 -18.04
N SER A 32 7.58 8.28 -18.62
CA SER A 32 8.63 9.16 -18.12
C SER A 32 8.22 9.80 -16.79
N PHE A 33 9.21 9.97 -15.92
CA PHE A 33 9.04 10.59 -14.60
C PHE A 33 10.33 11.24 -14.13
N SER A 34 10.18 12.23 -13.25
CA SER A 34 11.28 12.78 -12.46
C SER A 34 11.35 12.11 -11.08
N PHE A 35 12.56 11.98 -10.55
CA PHE A 35 12.85 11.33 -9.27
C PHE A 35 13.58 12.31 -8.35
N HIS A 36 13.04 12.52 -7.16
CA HIS A 36 13.59 13.44 -6.17
C HIS A 36 13.71 12.75 -4.81
N THR A 37 14.86 12.85 -4.17
CA THR A 37 15.03 12.41 -2.78
C THR A 37 14.57 13.53 -1.87
N VAL A 38 13.63 13.24 -0.96
CA VAL A 38 13.13 14.26 -0.03
C VAL A 38 13.78 14.10 1.33
N SER A 39 13.86 12.87 1.83
CA SER A 39 14.51 12.53 3.09
C SER A 39 15.01 11.08 3.03
N ASN A 40 15.61 10.59 4.12
CA ASN A 40 16.10 9.22 4.16
C ASN A 40 14.96 8.21 3.97
N GLY A 41 15.04 7.41 2.90
CA GLY A 41 14.02 6.42 2.56
C GLY A 41 12.73 7.00 1.96
N VAL A 42 12.64 8.31 1.71
CA VAL A 42 11.45 8.95 1.14
C VAL A 42 11.78 9.63 -0.18
N PHE A 43 11.06 9.24 -1.22
CA PHE A 43 11.27 9.72 -2.59
C PHE A 43 9.98 10.29 -3.16
N LEU A 44 10.09 11.37 -3.93
CA LEU A 44 9.00 11.98 -4.65
C LEU A 44 9.19 11.70 -6.15
N ILE A 45 8.23 10.99 -6.73
CA ILE A 45 8.25 10.57 -8.14
C ILE A 45 7.13 11.30 -8.86
N ASN A 46 7.45 12.18 -9.81
CA ASN A 46 6.44 12.92 -10.57
C ASN A 46 6.43 12.44 -12.02
N PHE A 47 5.35 11.74 -12.38
CA PHE A 47 5.11 11.26 -13.73
C PHE A 47 4.64 12.39 -14.64
N ASP A 48 4.90 12.25 -15.93
CA ASP A 48 4.46 13.23 -16.94
C ASP A 48 2.94 13.15 -17.18
N ASN A 49 2.30 12.04 -16.83
CA ASN A 49 0.86 11.86 -16.97
C ASN A 49 0.25 11.00 -15.84
N GLY A 50 -1.05 11.21 -15.59
CA GLY A 50 -1.79 10.49 -14.56
C GLY A 50 -1.98 8.99 -14.84
N GLN A 51 -2.01 8.57 -16.11
CA GLN A 51 -2.20 7.16 -16.47
C GLN A 51 -1.02 6.30 -16.03
N ALA A 52 0.21 6.76 -16.26
CA ALA A 52 1.42 6.05 -15.83
C ALA A 52 1.50 5.97 -14.30
N ARG A 53 1.19 7.07 -13.60
CA ARG A 53 1.10 7.12 -12.13
C ARG A 53 0.11 6.07 -11.61
N ASP A 54 -1.12 6.06 -12.15
CA ASP A 54 -2.17 5.18 -11.69
C ASP A 54 -1.85 3.71 -12.02
N TRP A 55 -1.30 3.44 -13.20
CA TRP A 55 -0.82 2.10 -13.55
C TRP A 55 0.22 1.59 -12.55
N VAL A 56 1.19 2.43 -12.16
CA VAL A 56 2.20 2.05 -11.16
C VAL A 56 1.56 1.72 -9.82
N ILE A 57 0.61 2.53 -9.32
CA ILE A 57 -0.10 2.19 -8.08
C ILE A 57 -0.86 0.87 -8.22
N ASP A 58 -1.63 0.73 -9.29
CA ASP A 58 -2.57 -0.38 -9.48
C ASP A 58 -1.87 -1.72 -9.77
N ASN A 59 -0.60 -1.68 -10.22
CA ASN A 59 0.21 -2.87 -10.48
C ASN A 59 1.26 -3.14 -9.41
N GLY A 60 1.14 -2.50 -8.24
CA GLY A 60 1.89 -2.88 -7.06
C GLY A 60 1.55 -4.29 -6.54
N PRO A 61 2.32 -4.84 -5.60
CA PRO A 61 3.36 -4.21 -4.79
C PRO A 61 4.68 -4.05 -5.54
N TRP A 62 5.53 -3.13 -5.08
CA TRP A 62 6.84 -2.92 -5.65
C TRP A 62 7.92 -3.22 -4.63
N ASP A 63 8.82 -4.12 -5.00
CA ASP A 63 10.00 -4.41 -4.19
C ASP A 63 11.27 -3.98 -4.93
N ILE A 64 12.25 -3.45 -4.19
CA ILE A 64 13.56 -3.05 -4.65
C ILE A 64 14.57 -3.90 -3.87
N TRP A 65 15.26 -4.82 -4.54
CA TRP A 65 16.26 -5.70 -3.91
C TRP A 65 15.73 -6.49 -2.69
N GLY A 66 14.46 -6.91 -2.74
CA GLY A 66 13.80 -7.62 -1.63
C GLY A 66 13.24 -6.72 -0.53
N PHE A 67 13.36 -5.40 -0.66
CA PHE A 67 12.76 -4.42 0.26
C PHE A 67 11.52 -3.79 -0.36
N HIS A 68 10.44 -3.76 0.40
CA HIS A 68 9.17 -3.21 -0.07
C HIS A 68 9.20 -1.69 -0.19
N LEU A 69 8.57 -1.20 -1.24
CA LEU A 69 8.37 0.21 -1.51
C LEU A 69 6.87 0.53 -1.37
N ALA A 70 6.51 1.16 -0.25
CA ALA A 70 5.14 1.62 -0.03
C ALA A 70 4.89 2.89 -0.85
N LEU A 71 3.77 2.95 -1.58
CA LEU A 71 3.43 4.04 -2.49
C LEU A 71 2.14 4.75 -2.07
N SER A 72 2.17 6.08 -2.07
CA SER A 72 0.98 6.91 -1.89
C SER A 72 0.92 8.00 -2.96
N LYS A 73 -0.29 8.44 -3.33
CA LYS A 73 -0.46 9.65 -4.14
C LYS A 73 -0.04 10.84 -3.29
N TRP A 74 0.72 11.76 -3.89
CA TRP A 74 1.03 13.01 -3.23
C TRP A 74 -0.25 13.80 -2.97
N ILE A 75 -0.45 14.20 -1.72
CA ILE A 75 -1.45 15.18 -1.31
C ILE A 75 -0.79 16.18 -0.37
N MET A 76 -1.29 17.40 -0.36
CA MET A 76 -0.82 18.43 0.57
C MET A 76 -0.99 17.95 2.02
N GLY A 77 0.07 18.04 2.82
CA GLY A 77 0.06 17.65 4.24
C GLY A 77 0.54 16.23 4.54
N ILE A 78 0.87 15.39 3.54
CA ILE A 78 1.60 14.14 3.80
C ILE A 78 2.99 14.48 4.37
N SER A 79 3.38 13.79 5.44
CA SER A 79 4.76 13.88 5.94
C SER A 79 5.72 13.26 4.94
N LEU A 80 6.80 13.98 4.66
CA LEU A 80 7.88 13.54 3.76
C LEU A 80 9.09 12.99 4.53
N LYS A 81 8.89 12.61 5.79
CA LYS A 81 9.89 11.94 6.62
C LYS A 81 9.28 10.71 7.25
N LEU A 82 9.99 9.60 7.15
CA LEU A 82 9.48 8.31 7.60
C LEU A 82 9.24 8.26 9.11
N GLU A 83 10.13 8.89 9.89
CA GLU A 83 10.03 9.01 11.35
C GLU A 83 8.82 9.83 11.84
N GLU A 84 8.23 10.66 10.97
CA GLU A 84 7.03 11.45 11.24
C GLU A 84 5.77 10.78 10.65
N CYS A 85 5.91 9.65 9.94
CA CYS A 85 4.80 8.93 9.33
C CYS A 85 4.15 7.99 10.36
N ASN A 86 2.98 8.39 10.86
CA ASN A 86 2.17 7.58 11.78
C ASN A 86 1.41 6.44 11.09
N SER A 87 1.35 6.45 9.76
CA SER A 87 0.75 5.42 8.93
C SER A 87 1.52 5.26 7.61
N ILE A 88 1.42 4.07 7.01
CA ILE A 88 1.93 3.82 5.67
C ILE A 88 0.96 2.95 4.85
N PRO A 89 0.98 3.06 3.51
CA PRO A 89 0.28 2.14 2.62
C PRO A 89 0.84 0.71 2.71
N VAL A 90 -0.01 -0.26 3.04
CA VAL A 90 0.31 -1.69 3.10
C VAL A 90 -0.64 -2.46 2.18
N TRP A 91 -0.08 -3.32 1.32
CA TRP A 91 -0.88 -4.25 0.54
C TRP A 91 -1.33 -5.44 1.40
N VAL A 92 -2.61 -5.77 1.33
CA VAL A 92 -3.25 -6.84 2.09
C VAL A 92 -4.00 -7.76 1.13
N LYS A 93 -3.97 -9.06 1.40
CA LYS A 93 -4.87 -10.04 0.78
C LYS A 93 -5.93 -10.47 1.80
N LEU A 94 -7.19 -10.38 1.38
CA LEU A 94 -8.34 -10.86 2.13
C LEU A 94 -8.83 -12.16 1.49
N PHE A 95 -8.88 -13.24 2.28
CA PHE A 95 -9.31 -14.57 1.85
C PHE A 95 -10.67 -14.91 2.45
N ASN A 96 -11.38 -15.84 1.81
CA ASN A 96 -12.71 -16.29 2.25
C ASN A 96 -13.73 -15.15 2.37
N VAL A 97 -13.60 -14.13 1.51
CA VAL A 97 -14.55 -13.01 1.47
C VAL A 97 -15.90 -13.53 0.93
N PRO A 98 -17.02 -13.29 1.63
CA PRO A 98 -18.34 -13.63 1.12
C PRO A 98 -18.60 -12.99 -0.24
N VAL A 99 -19.13 -13.77 -1.19
CA VAL A 99 -19.33 -13.34 -2.59
C VAL A 99 -20.18 -12.07 -2.70
N HIS A 100 -21.18 -11.89 -1.82
CA HIS A 100 -22.02 -10.70 -1.81
C HIS A 100 -21.28 -9.43 -1.36
N LEU A 101 -20.17 -9.56 -0.60
CA LEU A 101 -19.31 -8.45 -0.17
C LEU A 101 -18.21 -8.12 -1.19
N TRP A 102 -18.15 -8.80 -2.33
CA TRP A 102 -17.18 -8.53 -3.40
C TRP A 102 -17.50 -7.29 -4.24
N THR A 103 -17.98 -6.24 -3.59
CA THR A 103 -18.14 -4.92 -4.17
C THR A 103 -17.01 -4.04 -3.66
N LYS A 104 -16.75 -2.92 -4.36
CA LYS A 104 -15.82 -1.91 -3.84
C LYS A 104 -16.21 -1.47 -2.43
N LEU A 105 -17.51 -1.29 -2.17
CA LEU A 105 -17.99 -0.90 -0.84
C LEU A 105 -17.77 -1.99 0.21
N GLY A 106 -18.16 -3.24 -0.08
CA GLY A 106 -18.01 -4.36 0.86
C GLY A 106 -16.54 -4.66 1.18
N LEU A 107 -15.67 -4.68 0.17
CA LEU A 107 -14.23 -4.85 0.37
C LEU A 107 -13.60 -3.70 1.16
N SER A 108 -14.00 -2.45 0.89
CA SER A 108 -13.57 -1.30 1.69
C SER A 108 -14.05 -1.39 3.13
N TYR A 109 -15.28 -1.86 3.36
CA TYR A 109 -15.83 -2.06 4.70
C TYR A 109 -14.99 -3.08 5.49
N ILE A 110 -14.68 -4.24 4.92
CA ILE A 110 -13.84 -5.25 5.57
C ILE A 110 -12.44 -4.69 5.85
N ALA A 111 -11.80 -4.07 4.84
CA ALA A 111 -10.46 -3.52 4.97
C ALA A 111 -10.37 -2.35 5.96
N SER A 112 -11.50 -1.68 6.25
CA SER A 112 -11.54 -0.55 7.20
C SER A 112 -11.19 -0.95 8.64
N VAL A 113 -11.31 -2.23 8.98
CA VAL A 113 -10.88 -2.80 10.27
C VAL A 113 -9.36 -2.66 10.45
N LEU A 114 -8.60 -2.70 9.36
CA LEU A 114 -7.14 -2.64 9.38
C LEU A 114 -6.59 -1.21 9.36
N GLY A 115 -7.34 -0.28 8.77
CA GLY A 115 -6.91 1.10 8.51
C GLY A 115 -7.78 1.75 7.44
N ARG A 116 -7.27 2.76 6.73
CA ARG A 116 -8.04 3.42 5.67
C ARG A 116 -7.78 2.76 4.31
N PRO A 117 -8.79 2.16 3.65
CA PRO A 117 -8.60 1.58 2.31
C PRO A 117 -8.24 2.68 1.30
N LEU A 118 -7.19 2.45 0.50
CA LEU A 118 -6.69 3.39 -0.50
C LEU A 118 -6.98 2.92 -1.93
N TYR A 119 -6.51 1.73 -2.28
CA TYR A 119 -6.51 1.22 -3.65
C TYR A 119 -6.94 -0.25 -3.69
N MET A 120 -7.52 -0.68 -4.80
CA MET A 120 -7.87 -2.09 -5.04
C MET A 120 -7.17 -2.55 -6.31
N TYR A 121 -6.61 -3.75 -6.26
CA TYR A 121 -5.95 -4.33 -7.43
C TYR A 121 -6.94 -4.52 -8.58
N VAL A 122 -6.49 -4.33 -9.82
CA VAL A 122 -7.37 -4.39 -11.01
C VAL A 122 -8.10 -5.74 -11.12
N LEU A 123 -7.42 -6.85 -10.85
CA LEU A 123 -8.06 -8.19 -10.90
C LEU A 123 -9.12 -8.37 -9.81
N THR A 124 -8.92 -7.75 -8.64
CA THR A 124 -9.92 -7.69 -7.56
C THR A 124 -11.14 -6.88 -8.02
N THR A 125 -10.90 -5.70 -8.60
CA THR A 125 -11.95 -4.80 -9.06
C THR A 125 -12.80 -5.42 -10.17
N ASN A 126 -12.15 -6.13 -11.10
CA ASN A 126 -12.80 -6.80 -12.22
C ASN A 126 -13.39 -8.18 -11.86
N ARG A 127 -13.27 -8.62 -10.60
CA ARG A 127 -13.74 -9.94 -10.12
C ARG A 127 -13.23 -11.11 -10.98
N GLN A 128 -12.03 -11.00 -11.53
CA GLN A 128 -11.47 -12.03 -12.43
C GLN A 128 -11.03 -13.28 -11.67
N SER A 129 -10.64 -13.11 -10.40
CA SER A 129 -10.39 -14.22 -9.48
C SER A 129 -11.04 -13.92 -8.14
N LEU A 130 -11.68 -14.96 -7.64
CA LEU A 130 -12.43 -14.97 -6.40
C LEU A 130 -11.66 -15.74 -5.30
N ALA A 131 -10.36 -15.99 -5.49
CA ALA A 131 -9.54 -16.66 -4.48
C ALA A 131 -9.20 -15.72 -3.30
N TYR A 132 -8.93 -14.45 -3.60
CA TYR A 132 -8.63 -13.41 -2.61
C TYR A 132 -8.86 -12.03 -3.19
N ALA A 133 -9.21 -11.08 -2.33
CA ALA A 133 -9.22 -9.66 -2.67
C ALA A 133 -7.90 -9.02 -2.26
N ARG A 134 -7.25 -8.31 -3.18
CA ARG A 134 -6.03 -7.53 -2.90
C ARG A 134 -6.34 -6.05 -2.80
N ILE A 135 -6.01 -5.45 -1.66
CA ILE A 135 -6.35 -4.07 -1.28
C ILE A 135 -5.14 -3.40 -0.63
N CYS A 136 -4.87 -2.15 -1.00
CA CYS A 136 -3.89 -1.30 -0.32
C CYS A 136 -4.60 -0.50 0.77
N VAL A 137 -4.10 -0.57 2.00
CA VAL A 137 -4.68 0.06 3.19
C VAL A 137 -3.61 0.94 3.82
N ASP A 138 -3.95 2.20 4.11
CA ASP A 138 -3.15 3.08 4.95
C ASP A 138 -3.28 2.61 6.40
N MET A 139 -2.26 1.93 6.91
CA MET A 139 -2.25 1.30 8.22
C MET A 139 -1.37 2.11 9.18
N SER A 140 -1.88 2.37 10.38
CA SER A 140 -1.09 3.05 11.42
C SER A 140 0.02 2.14 11.93
N ALA A 141 1.16 2.73 12.31
CA ALA A 141 2.20 2.05 13.07
C ALA A 141 1.72 1.53 14.45
N SER A 142 0.57 2.02 14.93
CA SER A 142 -0.10 1.53 16.13
C SER A 142 -1.11 0.41 15.85
N SER A 143 -1.50 0.18 14.59
CA SER A 143 -2.51 -0.82 14.24
C SER A 143 -2.01 -2.23 14.54
N PRO A 144 -2.86 -3.12 15.07
CA PRO A 144 -2.56 -4.54 15.06
C PRO A 144 -2.51 -5.03 13.61
N PHE A 145 -1.65 -6.01 13.32
CA PHE A 145 -1.59 -6.71 12.03
C PHE A 145 -2.26 -8.09 12.15
N PRO A 146 -3.60 -8.16 12.35
CA PRO A 146 -4.29 -9.42 12.61
C PRO A 146 -4.22 -10.34 11.39
N SER A 147 -4.20 -11.65 11.62
CA SER A 147 -4.27 -12.68 10.57
C SER A 147 -5.70 -13.02 10.15
N SER A 148 -6.71 -12.49 10.84
CA SER A 148 -8.12 -12.69 10.51
C SER A 148 -8.98 -11.53 11.01
N ILE A 149 -10.14 -11.35 10.37
CA ILE A 149 -11.19 -10.41 10.77
C ILE A 149 -12.47 -11.23 10.97
N LEU A 150 -13.06 -11.12 12.16
CA LEU A 150 -14.42 -11.62 12.39
C LEU A 150 -15.39 -10.60 11.82
N LEU A 151 -16.20 -11.01 10.85
CA LEU A 151 -17.28 -10.22 10.30
C LEU A 151 -18.59 -10.69 10.86
N ASP A 152 -19.34 -9.76 11.44
CA ASP A 152 -20.75 -9.95 11.70
C ASP A 152 -21.50 -9.76 10.39
N LEU A 153 -22.20 -10.81 9.99
CA LEU A 153 -23.18 -10.77 8.92
C LEU A 153 -24.55 -10.45 9.54
N ASP A 154 -25.44 -9.86 8.75
CA ASP A 154 -26.81 -9.65 9.18
C ASP A 154 -27.43 -10.99 9.68
N GLU A 155 -28.42 -10.89 10.58
CA GLU A 155 -29.13 -12.05 11.16
C GLU A 155 -28.33 -12.89 12.18
N GLY A 156 -27.26 -12.33 12.76
CA GLY A 156 -26.51 -12.96 13.87
C GLY A 156 -25.57 -14.08 13.43
N SER A 157 -25.33 -14.21 12.13
CA SER A 157 -24.30 -15.09 11.59
C SER A 157 -22.96 -14.36 11.55
N THR A 158 -21.86 -15.09 11.71
CA THR A 158 -20.51 -14.51 11.61
C THR A 158 -19.66 -15.31 10.65
N THR A 159 -18.69 -14.65 10.05
CA THR A 159 -17.71 -15.28 9.16
C THR A 159 -16.31 -14.78 9.45
N VAL A 160 -15.30 -15.57 9.11
CA VAL A 160 -13.90 -15.23 9.35
C VAL A 160 -13.23 -14.97 8.01
N VAL A 161 -12.84 -13.72 7.80
CA VAL A 161 -12.02 -13.32 6.66
C VAL A 161 -10.55 -13.49 7.03
N GLY A 162 -9.82 -14.28 6.26
CA GLY A 162 -8.37 -14.43 6.45
C GLY A 162 -7.62 -13.20 5.95
N VAL A 163 -6.55 -12.81 6.64
CA VAL A 163 -5.75 -11.64 6.31
C VAL A 163 -4.27 -12.02 6.16
N GLU A 164 -3.73 -11.80 4.98
CA GLU A 164 -2.30 -11.95 4.70
C GLU A 164 -1.69 -10.62 4.27
N TYR A 165 -0.46 -10.38 4.74
CA TYR A 165 0.33 -9.21 4.39
C TYR A 165 1.55 -9.72 3.63
N PRO A 166 1.65 -9.51 2.30
CA PRO A 166 2.82 -9.87 1.52
C PRO A 166 4.10 -9.21 2.05
N TRP A 167 3.96 -8.04 2.68
CA TRP A 167 5.00 -7.37 3.42
C TRP A 167 4.42 -6.71 4.66
N LYS A 168 5.16 -6.78 5.78
CA LYS A 168 4.79 -6.16 7.06
C LYS A 168 5.89 -5.17 7.47
N PRO A 169 5.60 -3.87 7.57
CA PRO A 169 6.56 -2.93 8.16
C PRO A 169 6.80 -3.27 9.63
N GLN A 170 8.03 -3.11 10.10
CA GLN A 170 8.30 -3.14 11.55
C GLN A 170 8.02 -1.76 12.14
N ALA A 171 7.04 -1.71 13.03
CA ALA A 171 6.78 -0.54 13.86
C ALA A 171 7.48 -0.68 15.21
N CYS A 172 8.05 0.42 15.73
CA CYS A 172 8.60 0.44 17.07
C CYS A 172 7.47 0.22 18.10
N SER A 173 7.64 -0.77 18.98
CA SER A 173 6.63 -1.12 19.98
C SER A 173 6.39 0.00 20.99
N LEU A 174 7.40 0.83 21.26
CA LEU A 174 7.38 1.96 22.20
C LEU A 174 6.92 3.26 21.51
N CYS A 175 7.57 3.63 20.41
CA CYS A 175 7.37 4.93 19.77
C CYS A 175 6.18 4.96 18.80
N LYS A 176 5.67 3.80 18.37
CA LYS A 176 4.58 3.66 17.39
C LYS A 176 4.83 4.42 16.09
N VAL A 177 6.08 4.40 15.62
CA VAL A 177 6.50 4.92 14.31
C VAL A 177 7.22 3.82 13.53
N PHE A 178 7.28 3.99 12.21
CA PHE A 178 8.03 3.09 11.34
C PHE A 178 9.50 3.54 11.25
N ASP A 179 10.44 2.59 11.35
CA ASP A 179 11.89 2.80 11.16
C ASP A 179 12.57 3.74 12.19
N HIS A 180 12.42 3.40 13.49
CA HIS A 180 13.09 4.07 14.63
C HIS A 180 14.48 3.50 14.93
#